data_AF-A0A969F6C4-F1
#
_entry.id   AF-A0A969F6C4-F1
#
_cell.length_a   1.000
_cell.length_b   1.000
_cell.length_c   1.000
_cell.angle_alpha   90.00
_cell.angle_beta   90.00
_cell.angle_gamma   90.00
#
_symmetry.space_group_name_H-M   'P 1'
#
loop_
_entity.id
_entity.type
_entity.pdbx_description
1 polymer ?
#
loop_
_entity_poly.entity_id
_entity_poly.type
_entity_poly.pdbx_seq_one_letter_code
_entity_poly.pdbx_strand_id
1 'polypeptide(L)'
;MALAEQIRQLALRLATLEATHQQGKQKPTRTAVRRNHRVESRLGDGIEETFNEQELSELAYELGVDYEALLGEGKRGRIRAFVGHFARRGFLEILVNQLAQERPHFDWHAALLDTGEL
;
A
#
# COMPACT_ATOMS: atom_id res chain seq x y z
N MET A 1 -11.82 15.92 -26.73
CA MET A 1 -10.97 14.73 -26.95
C MET A 1 -9.55 14.83 -26.35
N ALA A 2 -9.20 15.90 -25.61
CA ALA A 2 -7.85 16.07 -25.03
C ALA A 2 -7.65 15.41 -23.64
N LEU A 3 -8.73 15.12 -22.89
CA LEU A 3 -8.63 14.62 -21.52
C LEU A 3 -8.18 13.14 -21.44
N ALA A 4 -8.62 12.30 -22.39
CA ALA A 4 -8.25 10.88 -22.44
C ALA A 4 -6.75 10.68 -22.74
N GLU A 5 -6.16 11.58 -23.54
CA GLU A 5 -4.73 11.57 -23.84
C GLU A 5 -3.91 12.03 -22.63
N GLN A 6 -4.44 12.98 -21.84
CA GLN A 6 -3.80 13.45 -20.62
C GLN A 6 -3.76 12.38 -19.53
N ILE A 7 -4.82 11.58 -19.40
CA ILE A 7 -4.88 10.43 -18.50
C ILE A 7 -3.90 9.33 -18.95
N ARG A 8 -3.82 9.03 -20.26
CA ARG A 8 -2.82 8.09 -20.80
C ARG A 8 -1.39 8.55 -20.56
N GLN A 9 -1.10 9.84 -20.74
CA GLN A 9 0.23 10.41 -20.51
C GLN A 9 0.63 10.37 -19.03
N LEU A 10 -0.33 10.52 -18.10
CA LEU A 10 -0.09 10.37 -16.67
C LEU A 10 0.14 8.90 -16.27
N ALA A 11 -0.65 7.97 -16.80
CA ALA A 11 -0.46 6.54 -16.57
C ALA A 11 0.90 6.04 -17.10
N LEU A 12 1.35 6.56 -18.25
CA LEU A 12 2.65 6.22 -18.82
C LEU A 12 3.82 6.76 -17.98
N ARG A 13 3.67 7.95 -17.36
CA ARG A 13 4.66 8.50 -16.42
C ARG A 13 4.73 7.70 -15.11
N LEU A 14 3.62 7.15 -14.64
CA LEU A 14 3.61 6.25 -13.48
C LEU A 14 4.31 4.93 -13.79
N ALA A 15 4.05 4.31 -14.93
CA ALA A 15 4.73 3.07 -15.36
C ALA A 15 6.25 3.24 -15.52
N THR A 16 6.72 4.45 -15.86
CA THR A 16 8.16 4.73 -15.99
C THR A 16 8.87 4.83 -14.62
N LEU A 17 8.14 5.16 -13.55
CA LEU A 17 8.67 5.12 -12.17
C LEU A 17 8.81 3.68 -11.66
N GLU A 18 7.90 2.78 -12.07
CA GLU A 18 7.93 1.37 -11.67
C GLU A 18 9.15 0.60 -12.24
N ALA A 19 9.68 1.03 -13.39
CA ALA A 19 10.86 0.45 -14.02
C ALA A 19 12.18 0.69 -13.23
N THR A 20 12.19 1.60 -12.24
CA THR A 20 13.33 1.74 -11.32
C THR A 20 13.24 0.85 -10.08
N HIS A 21 12.14 0.12 -9.89
CA HIS A 21 11.88 -0.63 -8.65
C HIS A 21 12.27 -2.12 -8.70
N GLN A 22 13.31 -2.46 -9.49
CA GLN A 22 13.88 -3.81 -9.52
C GLN A 22 15.28 -3.92 -8.88
N GLN A 23 15.81 -2.87 -8.25
CA GLN A 23 17.20 -2.90 -7.76
C GLN A 23 17.40 -2.24 -6.40
N GLY A 24 17.45 -3.07 -5.36
CA GLY A 24 17.88 -2.66 -4.02
C GLY A 24 17.38 -3.58 -2.91
N LYS A 25 17.97 -4.76 -2.78
CA LYS A 25 17.84 -5.61 -1.59
C LYS A 25 18.47 -4.91 -0.37
N GLN A 26 17.90 -3.82 0.13
CA GLN A 26 18.27 -3.28 1.43
C GLN A 26 17.66 -4.21 2.48
N LYS A 27 18.48 -4.99 3.19
CA LYS A 27 18.03 -5.70 4.39
C LYS A 27 17.79 -4.63 5.47
N PRO A 28 16.55 -4.39 5.91
CA PRO A 28 16.30 -3.43 6.97
C PRO A 28 17.02 -3.87 8.25
N THR A 29 17.68 -2.93 8.92
CA THR A 29 18.28 -3.11 10.25
C THR A 29 17.23 -3.59 11.25
N ARG A 30 17.59 -4.47 12.19
CA ARG A 30 16.65 -5.11 13.16
C ARG A 30 15.68 -4.15 13.87
N THR A 31 16.08 -2.89 14.08
CA THR A 31 15.26 -1.85 14.68
C THR A 31 14.19 -1.29 13.73
N ALA A 32 14.54 -1.11 12.45
CA ALA A 32 13.61 -0.66 11.41
C ALA A 32 12.57 -1.73 11.07
N VAL A 33 12.97 -3.01 11.08
CA VAL A 33 12.05 -4.15 10.86
C VAL A 33 10.89 -4.16 11.85
N ARG A 34 11.15 -3.89 13.13
CA ARG A 34 10.12 -3.92 14.18
C ARG A 34 9.12 -2.77 14.06
N ARG A 35 9.57 -1.58 13.63
CA ARG A 35 8.69 -0.42 13.40
C ARG A 35 7.77 -0.67 12.21
N ASN A 36 8.31 -1.12 11.08
CA ASN A 36 7.51 -1.42 9.90
C ASN A 36 6.43 -2.45 10.21
N HIS A 37 6.75 -3.48 11.01
CA HIS A 37 5.77 -4.50 11.36
C HIS A 37 4.58 -3.96 12.19
N ARG A 38 4.79 -2.95 13.05
CA ARG A 38 3.69 -2.32 13.80
C ARG A 38 2.76 -1.50 12.90
N VAL A 39 3.35 -0.71 12.01
CA VAL A 39 2.61 0.07 11.02
C VAL A 39 1.85 -0.86 10.07
N GLU A 40 2.50 -1.91 9.59
CA GLU A 40 1.90 -2.94 8.74
C GLU A 40 0.68 -3.60 9.41
N SER A 41 0.81 -3.97 10.70
CA SER A 41 -0.30 -4.60 11.43
C SER A 41 -1.47 -3.64 11.59
N ARG A 42 -1.24 -2.38 12.01
CA ARG A 42 -2.32 -1.40 12.22
C ARG A 42 -3.04 -1.05 10.93
N LEU A 43 -2.30 -0.82 9.85
CA LEU A 43 -2.90 -0.59 8.53
C LEU A 43 -3.68 -1.83 8.08
N GLY A 44 -3.12 -3.02 8.30
CA GLY A 44 -3.80 -4.27 7.98
C GLY A 44 -5.12 -4.43 8.73
N ASP A 45 -5.14 -4.16 10.03
CA ASP A 45 -6.35 -4.28 10.85
C ASP A 45 -7.41 -3.23 10.41
N GLY A 46 -6.99 -1.99 10.10
CA GLY A 46 -7.91 -0.97 9.57
C GLY A 46 -8.50 -1.33 8.21
N ILE A 47 -7.69 -1.89 7.29
CA ILE A 47 -8.17 -2.38 5.99
C ILE A 47 -9.13 -3.56 6.19
N GLU A 48 -8.81 -4.47 7.12
CA GLU A 48 -9.65 -5.64 7.40
C GLU A 48 -11.05 -5.27 7.89
N GLU A 49 -11.14 -4.20 8.69
CA GLU A 49 -12.38 -3.68 9.26
C GLU A 49 -13.21 -2.86 8.27
N THR A 50 -12.55 -2.10 7.38
CA THR A 50 -13.23 -1.11 6.53
C THR A 50 -13.44 -1.52 5.08
N PHE A 51 -12.66 -2.49 4.58
CA PHE A 51 -12.75 -3.00 3.21
C PHE A 51 -13.20 -4.45 3.20
N ASN A 52 -14.10 -4.80 2.28
CA ASN A 52 -14.37 -6.19 1.95
C ASN A 52 -13.33 -6.73 0.94
N GLU A 53 -13.37 -8.04 0.65
CA GLU A 53 -12.39 -8.66 -0.25
C GLU A 53 -12.46 -8.14 -1.69
N GLN A 54 -13.65 -7.80 -2.17
CA GLN A 54 -13.83 -7.25 -3.51
C GLN A 54 -13.28 -5.83 -3.59
N GLU A 55 -13.61 -4.96 -2.64
CA GLU A 55 -13.09 -3.58 -2.58
C GLU A 55 -11.56 -3.58 -2.45
N LEU A 56 -10.98 -4.52 -1.69
CA LEU A 56 -9.54 -4.65 -1.58
C LEU A 56 -8.89 -5.10 -2.90
N SER A 57 -9.54 -5.99 -3.63
CA SER A 57 -9.07 -6.43 -4.96
C SER A 57 -9.13 -5.29 -5.97
N GLU A 58 -10.21 -4.50 -5.95
CA GLU A 58 -10.36 -3.29 -6.77
C GLU A 58 -9.28 -2.26 -6.44
N LEU A 59 -9.07 -1.96 -5.15
CA LEU A 59 -8.00 -1.08 -4.69
C LEU A 59 -6.61 -1.58 -5.09
N ALA A 60 -6.36 -2.89 -4.99
CA ALA A 60 -5.10 -3.47 -5.40
C ALA A 60 -4.88 -3.31 -6.91
N TYR A 61 -5.92 -3.51 -7.72
CA TYR A 61 -5.88 -3.29 -9.15
C TYR A 61 -5.59 -1.83 -9.51
N GLU A 62 -6.25 -0.87 -8.85
CA GLU A 62 -6.00 0.57 -9.02
C GLU A 62 -4.56 0.97 -8.70
N LEU A 63 -3.98 0.35 -7.66
CA LEU A 63 -2.60 0.57 -7.25
C LEU A 63 -1.58 -0.28 -8.01
N GLY A 64 -2.01 -1.01 -9.07
CA GLY A 64 -1.12 -1.82 -9.92
C GLY A 64 -0.57 -3.09 -9.25
N VAL A 65 -1.21 -3.55 -8.17
CA VAL A 65 -0.83 -4.76 -7.44
C VAL A 65 -1.76 -5.90 -7.83
N ASP A 66 -1.16 -7.00 -8.28
CA ASP A 66 -1.89 -8.24 -8.54
C ASP A 66 -2.29 -8.91 -7.21
N TYR A 67 -3.56 -8.75 -6.83
CA TYR A 67 -4.14 -9.29 -5.60
C TYR A 67 -4.10 -10.82 -5.54
N GLU A 68 -4.27 -11.49 -6.69
CA GLU A 68 -4.24 -12.96 -6.77
C GLU A 68 -2.81 -13.50 -6.67
N ALA A 69 -1.80 -12.70 -7.04
CA ALA A 69 -0.40 -13.03 -6.84
C ALA A 69 0.11 -12.78 -5.40
N LEU A 70 -0.71 -12.20 -4.52
CA LEU A 70 -0.31 -11.93 -3.14
C LEU A 70 -0.18 -13.22 -2.32
N LEU A 71 0.96 -13.36 -1.64
CA LEU A 71 1.26 -14.50 -0.78
C LEU A 71 0.50 -14.39 0.55
N GLY A 72 -0.52 -15.22 0.74
CA GLY A 72 -1.21 -15.32 2.01
C GLY A 72 -2.54 -16.04 1.85
N GLU A 73 -2.87 -16.88 2.83
CA GLU A 73 -4.13 -17.62 2.82
C GLU A 73 -5.25 -16.76 3.45
N GLY A 74 -6.37 -16.63 2.72
CA GLY A 74 -7.52 -15.83 3.12
C GLY A 74 -7.31 -14.31 3.09
N LYS A 75 -8.40 -13.56 3.30
CA LYS A 75 -8.45 -12.09 3.28
C LYS A 75 -7.34 -11.46 4.11
N ARG A 76 -7.19 -11.88 5.38
CA ARG A 76 -6.18 -11.33 6.31
C ARG A 76 -4.75 -11.59 5.86
N GLY A 77 -4.48 -12.76 5.29
CA GLY A 77 -3.18 -13.09 4.72
C GLY A 77 -2.84 -12.18 3.54
N ARG A 78 -3.81 -12.00 2.62
CA ARG A 78 -3.67 -11.12 1.45
C ARG A 78 -3.50 -9.64 1.86
N ILE A 79 -4.25 -9.16 2.85
CA ILE A 79 -4.08 -7.80 3.41
C ILE A 79 -2.66 -7.58 3.93
N ARG A 80 -2.13 -8.51 4.74
CA ARG A 80 -0.76 -8.38 5.26
C ARG A 80 0.28 -8.38 4.14
N ALA A 81 0.09 -9.24 3.14
CA ALA A 81 0.96 -9.29 1.97
C ALA A 81 0.91 -7.99 1.16
N PHE A 82 -0.28 -7.41 1.02
CA PHE A 82 -0.54 -6.15 0.35
C PHE A 82 0.16 -5.00 1.08
N VAL A 83 -0.12 -4.79 2.36
CA VAL A 83 0.52 -3.71 3.15
C VAL A 83 2.04 -3.92 3.20
N GLY A 84 2.50 -5.15 3.40
CA GLY A 84 3.92 -5.51 3.36
C GLY A 84 4.58 -5.26 2.00
N HIS A 85 3.83 -5.33 0.90
CA HIS A 85 4.31 -4.96 -0.43
C HIS A 85 4.71 -3.48 -0.46
N PHE A 86 3.85 -2.57 0.01
CA PHE A 86 4.13 -1.13 0.06
C PHE A 86 5.18 -0.78 1.12
N ALA A 87 5.16 -1.45 2.28
CA ALA A 87 6.15 -1.27 3.34
C ALA A 87 7.58 -1.55 2.89
N ARG A 88 7.79 -2.66 2.17
CA ARG A 88 9.12 -3.02 1.65
C ARG A 88 9.64 -2.06 0.59
N ARG A 89 8.73 -1.39 -0.12
CA ARG A 89 9.05 -0.45 -1.21
C ARG A 89 9.14 1.01 -0.76
N GLY A 90 8.85 1.30 0.51
CA GLY A 90 8.81 2.67 1.04
C GLY A 90 7.61 3.47 0.54
N PHE A 91 6.55 2.81 0.04
CA PHE A 91 5.37 3.44 -0.54
C PHE A 91 4.14 3.39 0.37
N LEU A 92 4.33 3.21 1.69
CA LEU A 92 3.21 3.20 2.65
C LEU A 92 2.46 4.53 2.66
N GLU A 93 3.14 5.66 2.46
CA GLU A 93 2.48 6.97 2.37
C GLU A 93 1.50 7.04 1.20
N ILE A 94 1.86 6.46 0.05
CA ILE A 94 0.97 6.40 -1.13
C ILE A 94 -0.26 5.55 -0.80
N LEU A 95 -0.05 4.39 -0.19
CA LEU A 95 -1.15 3.52 0.24
C LEU A 95 -2.09 4.24 1.23
N VAL A 96 -1.53 4.89 2.26
CA VAL A 96 -2.29 5.65 3.25
C VAL A 96 -3.08 6.78 2.61
N ASN A 97 -2.48 7.53 1.69
CA ASN A 97 -3.17 8.59 0.97
C ASN A 97 -4.34 8.06 0.14
N GLN A 98 -4.18 6.91 -0.52
CA GLN A 98 -5.26 6.28 -1.27
C GLN A 98 -6.38 5.80 -0.33
N LEU A 99 -6.03 5.14 0.76
CA LEU A 99 -6.99 4.69 1.78
C LEU A 99 -7.76 5.86 2.41
N ALA A 100 -7.09 7.00 2.66
CA ALA A 100 -7.72 8.20 3.18
C ALA A 100 -8.64 8.90 2.18
N GLN A 101 -8.38 8.78 0.87
CA GLN A 101 -9.29 9.27 -0.16
C GLN A 101 -10.55 8.41 -0.25
N GLU A 102 -10.39 7.08 -0.23
CA GLU A 102 -11.51 6.14 -0.31
C GLU A 102 -12.36 6.11 0.97
N ARG A 103 -11.72 6.17 2.13
CA ARG A 103 -12.38 6.09 3.44
C ARG A 103 -11.83 7.20 4.35
N PRO A 104 -12.22 8.46 4.14
CA PRO A 104 -11.76 9.60 4.94
C PRO A 104 -12.23 9.55 6.39
N HIS A 105 -13.20 8.70 6.71
CA HIS A 105 -13.75 8.52 8.06
C HIS A 105 -12.80 7.77 9.00
N PHE A 106 -11.85 7.02 8.45
CA PHE A 106 -10.88 6.25 9.23
C PHE A 106 -9.54 6.99 9.26
N ASP A 107 -8.92 7.09 10.43
CA ASP A 107 -7.65 7.81 10.59
C ASP A 107 -6.45 6.93 10.19
N TRP A 108 -6.21 6.87 8.88
CA TRP A 108 -5.09 6.11 8.31
C TRP A 108 -3.73 6.70 8.63
N HIS A 109 -3.66 8.02 8.83
CA HIS A 109 -2.40 8.69 9.16
C HIS A 109 -1.94 8.38 10.57
N ALA A 110 -2.86 8.19 11.54
CA ALA A 110 -2.51 7.73 12.88
C ALA A 110 -1.79 6.37 12.87
N ALA A 111 -2.08 5.49 11.91
CA ALA A 111 -1.37 4.22 11.77
C ALA A 111 0.09 4.40 11.30
N LEU A 112 0.39 5.46 10.55
CA LEU A 112 1.73 5.81 10.06
C LEU A 112 2.56 6.58 11.11
N LEU A 113 1.92 7.44 11.91
CA LEU A 113 2.55 8.36 12.87
C LEU A 113 3.06 7.68 14.15
N ASP A 114 2.92 6.37 14.33
CA ASP A 114 3.52 5.58 15.43
C ASP A 114 5.05 5.44 15.32
N THR A 115 5.71 6.41 14.69
CA THR A 115 7.17 6.55 14.61
C THR A 115 7.78 7.16 15.87
N GLY A 116 7.04 7.25 16.99
CA GLY A 116 7.63 7.43 18.31
C GLY A 116 8.48 8.68 18.49
N GLU A 117 7.83 9.86 18.45
CA GLU A 117 8.30 11.04 19.16
C GLU A 117 7.17 11.63 20.01
N LEU A 118 7.16 11.26 21.29
CA LEU A 118 6.91 12.13 22.43
C LEU A 118 7.88 11.71 23.55
#